data_AF-A0A935N543-F1
#
_entry.id   AF-A0A935N543-F1
#
_cell.length_a   1.000
_cell.length_b   1.000
_cell.length_c   1.000
_cell.angle_alpha   90.00
_cell.angle_beta   90.00
_cell.angle_gamma   90.00
#
_symmetry.space_group_name_H-M   'P 1'
#
loop_
_entity.id
_entity.type
_entity.pdbx_description
1 polymer ?
#
loop_
_entity_poly.entity_id
_entity_poly.type
_entity_poly.pdbx_seq_one_letter_code
_entity_poly.pdbx_strand_id
1 'polypeptide(L)'
;MLDRSEEAIAEFDIALKHDPQFLAAAGWMIGEKNRICSWDGIVELRRKVAELLDRPGSTQSVNSFILLSNYDDPAKFLDWSRINSRENFANLGIQSPPMRGVGRKHDRIRVGYFSVDFRNHPVAHLTAPLYGLHDRNKFEVWVYSYGPDDGHAVRKRIQDGAEHFVNLEGCSLQGMVDRIRGDEIDILVDLSGNTRGAKIQVLGHRPAPVQVHWLGFIGSMGSQYYDYTIVDGFVAPSGADQYYDEKLVRLPHTFQINDTARPLTYAPVTRAQFGLPEKAFVFADFNQSFKIQPEIFAAWVRIIKAVPNSVLWLASGHAIYLKNIRAEWVKAGLDSERLIIAPRVSVEQ
;
A
#
# COMPACT_ATOMS: atom_id res chain seq x y z
N MET A 1 -0.02 -7.97 14.69
CA MET A 1 1.36 -8.29 14.23
C MET A 1 2.14 -8.45 15.52
N LEU A 2 2.89 -9.53 15.72
CA LEU A 2 3.38 -9.91 17.05
C LEU A 2 4.52 -9.03 17.59
N ASP A 3 4.95 -7.98 16.85
CA ASP A 3 5.99 -7.05 17.28
C ASP A 3 7.37 -7.71 17.56
N ARG A 4 7.67 -8.76 16.78
CA ARG A 4 8.87 -9.61 16.87
C ARG A 4 9.83 -9.43 15.69
N SER A 5 10.09 -8.18 15.30
CA SER A 5 10.93 -7.89 14.12
C SER A 5 12.38 -8.33 14.28
N GLU A 6 12.98 -8.14 15.46
CA GLU A 6 14.36 -8.60 15.72
C GLU A 6 14.47 -10.12 15.62
N GLU A 7 13.48 -10.85 16.15
CA GLU A 7 13.44 -12.31 16.06
C GLU A 7 13.23 -12.77 14.61
N ALA A 8 12.33 -12.12 13.86
CA ALA A 8 12.14 -12.43 12.44
C ALA A 8 13.42 -12.20 11.62
N ILE A 9 14.15 -11.09 11.88
CA ILE A 9 15.44 -10.82 11.24
C ILE A 9 16.45 -11.93 11.57
N ALA A 10 16.53 -12.37 12.84
CA ALA A 10 17.43 -13.44 13.23
C ALA A 10 17.12 -14.77 12.53
N GLU A 11 15.84 -15.11 12.36
CA GLU A 11 15.42 -16.29 11.60
C GLU A 11 15.74 -16.18 10.11
N PHE A 12 15.54 -15.00 9.50
CA PHE A 12 15.94 -14.78 8.11
C PHE A 12 17.46 -14.85 7.94
N ASP A 13 18.25 -14.37 8.90
CA ASP A 13 19.70 -14.52 8.91
C ASP A 13 20.13 -15.99 8.93
N ILE A 14 19.45 -16.82 9.72
CA ILE A 14 19.69 -18.28 9.72
C ILE A 14 19.37 -18.87 8.34
N ALA A 15 18.21 -18.53 7.78
CA ALA A 15 17.81 -19.01 6.46
C ALA A 15 18.83 -18.62 5.37
N LEU A 16 19.32 -17.38 5.39
CA LEU A 16 20.28 -16.87 4.40
C LEU A 16 21.72 -17.38 4.60
N LYS A 17 22.06 -17.88 5.79
CA LYS A 17 23.32 -18.63 6.00
C LYS A 17 23.27 -20.01 5.35
N HIS A 18 22.11 -20.67 5.38
CA HIS A 18 21.91 -21.99 4.76
C HIS A 18 21.70 -21.90 3.25
N ASP A 19 20.87 -20.96 2.80
CA ASP A 19 20.66 -20.67 1.38
C ASP A 19 20.83 -19.15 1.13
N PRO A 20 22.04 -18.71 0.75
CA PRO A 20 22.29 -17.31 0.44
C PRO A 20 21.47 -16.77 -0.73
N GLN A 21 20.80 -17.61 -1.52
CA GLN A 21 20.01 -17.22 -2.69
C GLN A 21 18.51 -17.23 -2.43
N PHE A 22 18.08 -17.46 -1.19
CA PHE A 22 16.66 -17.52 -0.83
C PHE A 22 16.02 -16.13 -0.82
N LEU A 23 15.45 -15.74 -1.96
CA LEU A 23 14.95 -14.39 -2.22
C LEU A 23 13.77 -14.00 -1.32
N ALA A 24 12.90 -14.95 -0.97
CA ALA A 24 11.78 -14.67 -0.08
C ALA A 24 12.27 -14.22 1.31
N ALA A 25 13.25 -14.93 1.89
CA ALA A 25 13.85 -14.55 3.18
C ALA A 25 14.56 -13.19 3.07
N ALA A 26 15.36 -12.98 2.02
CA ALA A 26 16.05 -11.71 1.80
C ALA A 26 15.08 -10.52 1.67
N GLY A 27 13.99 -10.69 0.90
CA GLY A 27 12.96 -9.68 0.72
C GLY A 27 12.24 -9.34 2.03
N TRP A 28 11.78 -10.35 2.78
CA TRP A 28 11.13 -10.11 4.07
C TRP A 28 12.08 -9.50 5.10
N MET A 29 13.36 -9.88 5.09
CA MET A 29 14.39 -9.28 5.93
C MET A 29 14.58 -7.79 5.64
N ILE A 30 14.58 -7.36 4.37
CA ILE A 30 14.57 -5.93 3.99
C ILE A 30 13.35 -5.23 4.63
N GLY A 31 12.16 -5.83 4.49
CA GLY A 31 10.93 -5.29 5.04
C GLY A 31 10.99 -5.08 6.56
N GLU A 32 11.43 -6.10 7.30
CA GLU A 32 11.55 -6.03 8.76
C GLU A 32 12.65 -5.04 9.20
N LYS A 33 13.81 -5.03 8.54
CA LYS A 33 14.89 -4.07 8.82
C LYS A 33 14.42 -2.63 8.67
N ASN A 34 13.73 -2.30 7.57
CA ASN A 34 13.19 -0.95 7.38
C ASN A 34 12.07 -0.63 8.38
N ARG A 35 11.22 -1.60 8.73
CA ARG A 35 10.13 -1.41 9.72
C ARG A 35 10.68 -0.91 11.06
N ILE A 36 11.88 -1.35 11.46
CA ILE A 36 12.51 -0.96 12.73
C ILE A 36 13.74 -0.05 12.57
N CYS A 37 14.01 0.49 11.37
CA CYS A 37 15.21 1.27 11.08
C CYS A 37 16.53 0.57 11.48
N SER A 38 16.61 -0.76 11.31
CA SER A 38 17.85 -1.54 11.48
C SER A 38 18.59 -1.62 10.14
N TRP A 39 19.29 -0.54 9.79
CA TRP A 39 19.84 -0.35 8.45
C TRP A 39 21.19 -1.00 8.19
N ASP A 40 21.81 -1.63 9.18
CA ASP A 40 23.09 -2.31 8.99
C ASP A 40 22.98 -3.37 7.87
N GLY A 41 23.83 -3.23 6.85
CA GLY A 41 23.88 -4.11 5.67
C GLY A 41 22.68 -4.01 4.71
N ILE A 42 21.78 -3.03 4.88
CA ILE A 42 20.57 -2.93 4.05
C ILE A 42 20.89 -2.64 2.58
N VAL A 43 21.92 -1.84 2.31
CA VAL A 43 22.33 -1.48 0.94
C VAL A 43 22.86 -2.71 0.20
N GLU A 44 23.74 -3.47 0.84
CA GLU A 44 24.27 -4.73 0.30
C GLU A 44 23.16 -5.77 0.09
N LEU A 45 22.22 -5.87 1.03
CA LEU A 45 21.08 -6.78 0.92
C LEU A 45 20.17 -6.39 -0.26
N ARG A 46 19.86 -5.09 -0.42
CA ARG A 46 19.09 -4.59 -1.58
C ARG A 46 19.77 -4.90 -2.89
N ARG A 47 21.08 -4.63 -3.00
CA ARG A 47 21.88 -4.93 -4.20
C ARG A 47 21.83 -6.42 -4.53
N LYS A 48 22.04 -7.28 -3.53
CA LYS A 48 22.00 -8.73 -3.70
C LYS A 48 20.63 -9.24 -4.17
N VAL A 49 19.54 -8.71 -3.60
CA VAL A 49 18.18 -9.05 -4.03
C VAL A 49 17.94 -8.64 -5.49
N ALA A 50 18.33 -7.43 -5.89
CA ALA A 50 18.22 -6.98 -7.27
C ALA A 50 19.03 -7.87 -8.22
N GLU A 51 20.28 -8.20 -7.88
CA GLU A 51 21.13 -9.09 -8.68
C GLU A 51 20.52 -10.49 -8.86
N LEU A 52 19.87 -11.03 -7.83
CA LEU A 52 19.21 -12.34 -7.90
C LEU A 52 17.92 -12.30 -8.73
N LEU A 53 17.16 -11.21 -8.65
CA LEU A 53 15.94 -11.02 -9.45
C LEU A 53 16.27 -10.78 -10.94
N ASP A 54 17.38 -10.11 -11.24
CA ASP A 54 17.85 -9.81 -12.61
C ASP A 54 18.47 -11.03 -13.31
N ARG A 55 18.62 -12.18 -12.64
CA ARG A 55 19.17 -13.39 -13.26
C ARG A 55 18.21 -13.94 -14.32
N PRO A 56 18.71 -14.26 -15.54
CA PRO A 56 17.90 -14.92 -16.55
C PRO A 56 17.29 -16.23 -16.01
N GLY A 57 15.98 -16.38 -16.18
CA GLY A 57 15.26 -17.57 -15.73
C GLY A 57 14.97 -17.64 -14.22
N SER A 58 15.17 -16.55 -13.47
CA SER A 58 14.79 -16.50 -12.05
C SER A 58 13.28 -16.72 -11.88
N THR A 59 12.91 -17.72 -11.07
CA THR A 59 11.52 -18.04 -10.70
C THR A 59 11.21 -17.68 -9.25
N GLN A 60 12.19 -17.20 -8.49
CA GLN A 60 11.94 -16.73 -7.13
C GLN A 60 11.39 -15.30 -7.16
N SER A 61 10.40 -15.03 -6.32
CA SER A 61 9.76 -13.72 -6.23
C SER A 61 10.01 -13.04 -4.89
N VAL A 62 9.92 -11.71 -4.92
CA VAL A 62 9.82 -10.85 -3.74
C VAL A 62 8.48 -10.14 -3.83
N ASN A 63 7.85 -9.92 -2.67
CA ASN A 63 6.59 -9.20 -2.60
C ASN A 63 6.71 -7.79 -3.22
N SER A 64 5.83 -7.46 -4.18
CA SER A 64 5.90 -6.18 -4.91
C SER A 64 5.78 -4.94 -4.02
N PHE A 65 5.15 -5.00 -2.85
CA PHE A 65 5.11 -3.87 -1.90
C PHE A 65 6.47 -3.58 -1.27
N ILE A 66 7.24 -4.63 -0.99
CA ILE A 66 8.63 -4.49 -0.52
C ILE A 66 9.49 -3.89 -1.63
N LEU A 67 9.33 -4.37 -2.86
CA LEU A 67 10.07 -3.85 -4.02
C LEU A 67 9.79 -2.35 -4.23
N LEU A 68 8.51 -1.97 -4.23
CA LEU A 68 8.04 -0.60 -4.42
C LEU A 68 8.69 0.39 -3.43
N SER A 69 8.94 -0.04 -2.20
CA SER A 69 9.49 0.83 -1.14
C SER A 69 11.02 0.88 -1.10
N ASN A 70 11.72 0.08 -1.92
CA ASN A 70 13.17 -0.12 -1.83
C ASN A 70 13.93 0.08 -3.14
N TYR A 71 13.24 0.18 -4.28
CA TYR A 71 13.84 0.33 -5.60
C TYR A 71 13.10 1.38 -6.41
N ASP A 72 13.84 2.18 -7.17
CA ASP A 72 13.37 3.36 -7.89
C ASP A 72 13.46 3.24 -9.42
N ASP A 73 13.82 2.06 -9.94
CA ASP A 73 13.82 1.76 -11.38
C ASP A 73 12.46 1.17 -11.80
N PRO A 74 11.64 1.91 -12.57
CA PRO A 74 10.30 1.46 -12.94
C PRO A 74 10.29 0.28 -13.92
N ALA A 75 11.33 0.13 -14.76
CA ALA A 75 11.43 -0.99 -15.68
C ALA A 75 11.70 -2.29 -14.91
N LYS A 76 12.68 -2.26 -14.01
CA LYS A 76 12.98 -3.40 -13.13
C LYS A 76 11.80 -3.75 -12.23
N PHE A 77 11.14 -2.73 -11.66
CA PHE A 77 9.96 -2.94 -10.84
C PHE A 77 8.84 -3.68 -11.59
N LEU A 78 8.59 -3.32 -12.86
CA LEU A 78 7.62 -4.01 -13.69
C LEU A 78 8.00 -5.47 -13.92
N ASP A 79 9.24 -5.74 -14.31
CA ASP A 79 9.72 -7.09 -14.59
C ASP A 79 9.67 -8.00 -13.35
N TRP A 80 10.09 -7.48 -12.20
CA TRP A 80 10.00 -8.22 -10.94
C TRP A 80 8.55 -8.41 -10.47
N SER A 81 7.67 -7.45 -10.72
CA SER A 81 6.24 -7.58 -10.43
C SER A 81 5.57 -8.62 -11.34
N ARG A 82 5.99 -8.74 -12.60
CA ARG A 82 5.57 -9.82 -13.51
C ARG A 82 5.98 -11.20 -12.98
N ILE A 83 7.21 -11.33 -12.48
CA ILE A 83 7.68 -12.57 -11.82
C ILE A 83 6.79 -12.87 -10.62
N ASN A 84 6.63 -11.92 -9.69
CA ASN A 84 5.80 -12.09 -8.49
C ASN A 84 4.36 -12.50 -8.83
N SER A 85 3.72 -11.80 -9.78
CA SER A 85 2.39 -12.12 -10.28
C SER A 85 2.32 -13.55 -10.82
N ARG A 86 3.19 -13.90 -11.78
CA ARG A 86 3.22 -15.25 -12.39
C ARG A 86 3.31 -16.35 -11.33
N GLU A 87 4.23 -16.23 -10.38
CA GLU A 87 4.40 -17.25 -9.33
C GLU A 87 3.18 -17.32 -8.41
N ASN A 88 2.58 -16.17 -8.03
CA ASN A 88 1.38 -16.15 -7.19
C ASN A 88 0.19 -16.86 -7.85
N PHE A 89 0.01 -16.70 -9.17
CA PHE A 89 -1.10 -17.34 -9.89
C PHE A 89 -0.79 -18.79 -10.28
N ALA A 90 0.44 -19.11 -10.68
CA ALA A 90 0.86 -20.46 -11.03
C ALA A 90 0.75 -21.43 -9.85
N ASN A 91 1.19 -21.00 -8.66
CA ASN A 91 1.10 -21.80 -7.42
C ASN A 91 -0.33 -22.13 -7.00
N LEU A 92 -1.32 -21.42 -7.52
CA LEU A 92 -2.74 -21.64 -7.23
C LEU A 92 -3.49 -22.35 -8.36
N GLY A 93 -2.80 -22.72 -9.45
CA GLY A 93 -3.42 -23.35 -10.61
C GLY A 93 -4.45 -22.45 -11.30
N ILE A 94 -4.40 -21.14 -11.09
CA ILE A 94 -5.34 -20.19 -11.68
C ILE A 94 -5.01 -20.08 -13.17
N GLN A 95 -5.89 -20.62 -14.00
CA GLN A 95 -5.87 -20.43 -15.44
C GLN A 95 -6.87 -19.33 -15.80
N SER A 96 -6.45 -18.35 -16.60
CA SER A 96 -7.32 -17.28 -17.09
C SER A 96 -8.49 -17.90 -17.87
N PRO A 97 -9.75 -17.78 -17.42
CA PRO A 97 -10.86 -18.11 -18.29
C PRO A 97 -10.86 -17.13 -19.48
N PRO A 98 -11.29 -17.56 -20.68
CA PRO A 98 -11.45 -16.63 -21.79
C PRO A 98 -12.43 -15.52 -21.40
N MET A 99 -12.10 -14.27 -21.74
CA MET A 99 -13.01 -13.15 -21.56
C MET A 99 -14.33 -13.46 -22.28
N ARG A 100 -15.40 -13.66 -21.52
CA ARG A 100 -16.74 -13.67 -22.10
C ARG A 100 -17.25 -12.24 -22.10
N GLY A 101 -17.48 -11.69 -23.28
CA GLY A 101 -18.33 -10.51 -23.42
C GLY A 101 -19.73 -10.92 -23.01
N VAL A 102 -20.08 -10.70 -21.74
CA VAL A 102 -21.45 -10.92 -21.28
C VAL A 102 -22.22 -9.69 -21.72
N GLY A 103 -23.16 -9.86 -22.65
CA GLY A 103 -24.08 -8.78 -23.00
C GLY A 103 -24.76 -8.28 -21.72
N ARG A 104 -24.71 -6.97 -21.48
CA ARG A 104 -25.32 -6.37 -20.30
C ARG A 104 -26.82 -6.64 -20.30
N LYS A 105 -27.36 -7.10 -19.17
CA LYS A 105 -28.80 -7.39 -18.97
C LYS A 105 -29.53 -6.39 -18.09
N HIS A 106 -28.85 -5.30 -17.74
CA HIS A 106 -29.34 -4.26 -16.85
C HIS A 106 -29.09 -2.89 -17.50
N ASP A 107 -29.78 -1.84 -17.06
CA ASP A 107 -29.73 -0.54 -17.75
C ASP A 107 -28.52 0.31 -17.32
N ARG A 108 -28.16 0.23 -16.03
CA ARG A 108 -27.08 1.03 -15.41
C ARG A 108 -25.75 0.28 -15.42
N ILE A 109 -24.65 1.01 -15.44
CA ILE A 109 -23.32 0.42 -15.28
C ILE A 109 -23.14 -0.06 -13.82
N ARG A 110 -22.96 -1.36 -13.62
CA ARG A 110 -22.64 -1.94 -12.31
C ARG A 110 -21.15 -1.83 -12.04
N VAL A 111 -20.78 -1.01 -11.05
CA VAL A 111 -19.40 -0.81 -10.61
C VAL A 111 -19.23 -1.41 -9.22
N GLY A 112 -18.33 -2.39 -9.11
CA GLY A 112 -17.96 -3.02 -7.85
C GLY A 112 -16.64 -2.48 -7.33
N TYR A 113 -16.57 -2.11 -6.05
CA TYR A 113 -15.34 -1.77 -5.36
C TYR A 113 -14.97 -2.86 -4.37
N PHE A 114 -13.80 -3.47 -4.55
CA PHE A 114 -13.36 -4.64 -3.81
C PHE A 114 -12.18 -4.29 -2.91
N SER A 115 -12.32 -4.46 -1.59
CA SER A 115 -11.24 -4.16 -0.65
C SER A 115 -11.26 -4.96 0.65
N VAL A 116 -10.06 -5.24 1.16
CA VAL A 116 -9.85 -5.75 2.53
C VAL A 116 -9.97 -4.64 3.58
N ASP A 117 -9.98 -3.38 3.15
CA ASP A 117 -9.67 -2.25 4.00
C ASP A 117 -10.85 -1.28 4.22
N PHE A 118 -12.09 -1.76 4.08
CA PHE A 118 -13.29 -1.02 4.50
C PHE A 118 -13.48 -1.02 6.02
N ARG A 119 -12.48 -0.46 6.72
CA ARG A 119 -12.28 -0.41 8.17
C ARG A 119 -11.44 0.84 8.52
N ASN A 120 -10.93 0.99 9.74
CA ASN A 120 -10.00 2.09 10.08
C ASN A 120 -8.67 1.98 9.32
N HIS A 121 -8.66 2.42 8.06
CA HIS A 121 -7.56 2.26 7.11
C HIS A 121 -7.54 3.41 6.09
N PRO A 122 -6.36 3.82 5.57
CA PRO A 122 -6.27 4.89 4.57
C PRO A 122 -7.23 4.76 3.39
N VAL A 123 -7.39 3.57 2.80
CA VAL A 123 -8.32 3.36 1.68
C VAL A 123 -9.74 3.82 2.04
N ALA A 124 -10.32 3.28 3.12
CA ALA A 124 -11.66 3.68 3.58
C ALA A 124 -11.75 5.18 3.89
N HIS A 125 -10.73 5.76 4.54
CA HIS A 125 -10.72 7.18 4.89
C HIS A 125 -10.61 8.13 3.70
N LEU A 126 -10.05 7.67 2.59
CA LEU A 126 -9.96 8.42 1.33
C LEU A 126 -11.25 8.26 0.52
N THR A 127 -11.80 7.04 0.46
CA THR A 127 -12.90 6.69 -0.45
C THR A 127 -14.28 6.77 0.19
N ALA A 128 -14.41 7.03 1.49
CA ALA A 128 -15.71 7.09 2.18
C ALA A 128 -16.82 7.83 1.42
N PRO A 129 -16.61 9.05 0.88
CA PRO A 129 -17.66 9.74 0.14
C PRO A 129 -17.87 9.21 -1.28
N LEU A 130 -16.88 8.54 -1.88
CA LEU A 130 -16.87 8.14 -3.28
C LEU A 130 -18.15 7.42 -3.71
N TYR A 131 -18.57 6.46 -2.90
CA TYR A 131 -19.64 5.54 -3.25
C TYR A 131 -20.98 6.26 -3.40
N GLY A 132 -21.20 7.31 -2.61
CA GLY A 132 -22.40 8.14 -2.65
C GLY A 132 -22.40 9.19 -3.77
N LEU A 133 -21.24 9.49 -4.36
CA LEU A 133 -21.07 10.55 -5.35
C LEU A 133 -21.34 10.11 -6.80
N HIS A 134 -21.61 8.83 -7.04
CA HIS A 134 -21.97 8.33 -8.37
C HIS A 134 -23.35 8.83 -8.82
N ASP A 135 -23.47 9.17 -10.10
CA ASP A 135 -24.77 9.44 -10.74
C ASP A 135 -25.60 8.15 -10.80
N ARG A 136 -26.58 8.03 -9.90
CA ARG A 136 -27.44 6.85 -9.75
C ARG A 136 -28.31 6.55 -10.95
N ASN A 137 -28.47 7.49 -11.88
CA ASN A 137 -29.18 7.22 -13.14
C ASN A 137 -28.31 6.46 -14.14
N LYS A 138 -26.98 6.50 -13.97
CA LYS A 138 -26.01 5.88 -14.88
C LYS A 138 -25.29 4.69 -14.26
N PHE A 139 -25.09 4.71 -12.95
CA PHE A 139 -24.29 3.73 -12.22
C PHE A 139 -25.08 3.09 -11.08
N GLU A 140 -24.88 1.79 -10.91
CA GLU A 140 -25.30 1.00 -9.76
C GLU A 140 -24.04 0.59 -8.99
N VAL A 141 -23.89 1.04 -7.74
CA VAL A 141 -22.61 0.95 -7.00
C VAL A 141 -22.64 -0.15 -5.94
N TRP A 142 -21.70 -1.07 -6.08
CA TRP A 142 -21.48 -2.19 -5.18
C TRP A 142 -20.15 -2.02 -4.43
N VAL A 143 -20.15 -2.36 -3.15
CA VAL A 143 -18.97 -2.35 -2.29
C VAL A 143 -18.82 -3.73 -1.66
N TYR A 144 -17.71 -4.40 -1.97
CA TYR A 144 -17.36 -5.73 -1.51
C TYR A 144 -16.25 -5.65 -0.45
N SER A 145 -16.63 -5.76 0.82
CA SER A 145 -15.68 -5.85 1.93
C SER A 145 -15.32 -7.31 2.19
N TYR A 146 -14.05 -7.66 2.22
CA TYR A 146 -13.61 -9.01 2.61
C TYR A 146 -12.60 -9.04 3.75
N GLY A 147 -12.34 -7.88 4.37
CA GLY A 147 -11.59 -7.77 5.61
C GLY A 147 -12.49 -7.58 6.82
N PRO A 148 -11.89 -7.58 8.03
CA PRO A 148 -12.62 -7.53 9.28
C PRO A 148 -13.35 -6.21 9.48
N ASP A 149 -14.50 -6.28 10.14
CA ASP A 149 -15.19 -5.12 10.69
C ASP A 149 -14.56 -4.74 12.05
N ASP A 150 -13.91 -3.58 12.13
CA ASP A 150 -13.33 -3.06 13.36
C ASP A 150 -14.25 -2.08 14.10
N GLY A 151 -15.51 -1.95 13.66
CA GLY A 151 -16.51 -1.07 14.25
C GLY A 151 -16.28 0.41 14.02
N HIS A 152 -15.28 0.80 13.21
CA HIS A 152 -14.98 2.20 12.97
C HIS A 152 -16.07 2.91 12.15
N ALA A 153 -16.39 4.15 12.51
CA ALA A 153 -17.48 4.92 11.90
C ALA A 153 -17.34 5.12 10.37
N VAL A 154 -16.12 5.08 9.85
CA VAL A 154 -15.83 5.17 8.40
C VAL A 154 -16.51 4.07 7.60
N ARG A 155 -16.58 2.84 8.14
CA ARG A 155 -17.25 1.72 7.46
C ARG A 155 -18.74 1.96 7.33
N LYS A 156 -19.36 2.51 8.38
CA LYS A 156 -20.79 2.88 8.34
C LYS A 156 -21.06 3.96 7.30
N ARG A 157 -20.19 4.97 7.17
CA ARG A 157 -20.29 5.98 6.10
C ARG A 157 -20.22 5.38 4.70
N ILE A 158 -19.34 4.38 4.52
CA ILE A 158 -19.24 3.63 3.26
C ILE A 158 -20.52 2.84 2.99
N GLN A 159 -21.05 2.13 3.98
CA GLN A 159 -22.32 1.40 3.88
C GLN A 159 -23.48 2.33 3.49
N ASP A 160 -23.55 3.52 4.11
CA ASP A 160 -24.60 4.50 3.84
C ASP A 160 -24.47 5.16 2.46
N GLY A 161 -23.25 5.28 1.95
CA GLY A 161 -22.98 5.80 0.62
C GLY A 161 -23.11 4.75 -0.50
N ALA A 162 -22.99 3.46 -0.21
CA ALA A 162 -23.12 2.39 -1.18
C ALA A 162 -24.60 2.09 -1.48
N GLU A 163 -24.91 1.68 -2.71
CA GLU A 163 -26.24 1.14 -3.01
C GLU A 163 -26.34 -0.31 -2.52
N HIS A 164 -25.24 -1.05 -2.66
CA HIS A 164 -25.10 -2.41 -2.14
C HIS A 164 -23.77 -2.54 -1.39
N PHE A 165 -23.83 -2.89 -0.11
CA PHE A 165 -22.65 -3.27 0.67
C PHE A 165 -22.69 -4.78 0.96
N VAL A 166 -21.70 -5.50 0.45
CA VAL A 166 -21.59 -6.95 0.55
C VAL A 166 -20.42 -7.31 1.44
N ASN A 167 -20.71 -7.98 2.56
CA ASN A 167 -19.67 -8.55 3.40
C ASN A 167 -19.29 -9.96 2.90
N LEU A 168 -18.02 -10.14 2.59
CA LEU A 168 -17.37 -11.37 2.12
C LEU A 168 -16.32 -11.87 3.11
N GLU A 169 -16.26 -11.31 4.32
CA GLU A 169 -15.38 -11.82 5.36
C GLU A 169 -15.64 -13.32 5.61
N GLY A 170 -14.57 -14.12 5.64
CA GLY A 170 -14.65 -15.56 5.83
C GLY A 170 -15.09 -16.37 4.60
N CYS A 171 -15.49 -15.72 3.49
CA CYS A 171 -15.78 -16.43 2.25
C CYS A 171 -14.52 -17.09 1.66
N SER A 172 -14.70 -18.23 0.99
CA SER A 172 -13.65 -18.81 0.15
C SER A 172 -13.40 -17.95 -1.09
N LEU A 173 -12.22 -18.09 -1.71
CA LEU A 173 -11.90 -17.41 -2.97
C LEU A 173 -12.98 -17.66 -4.03
N GLN A 174 -13.40 -18.92 -4.19
CA GLN A 174 -14.46 -19.28 -5.14
C GLN A 174 -15.80 -18.65 -4.77
N GLY A 175 -16.16 -18.62 -3.48
CA GLY A 175 -17.40 -17.97 -3.03
C GLY A 175 -17.43 -16.47 -3.33
N MET A 176 -16.29 -15.77 -3.20
CA MET A 176 -16.18 -14.37 -3.60
C MET A 176 -16.38 -14.20 -5.11
N VAL A 177 -15.75 -15.06 -5.92
CA VAL A 177 -15.87 -15.05 -7.38
C VAL A 177 -17.33 -15.28 -7.82
N ASP A 178 -17.98 -16.31 -7.27
CA ASP A 178 -19.34 -16.67 -7.61
C ASP A 178 -20.33 -15.57 -7.21
N ARG A 179 -20.10 -14.93 -6.05
CA ARG A 179 -20.91 -13.80 -5.62
C ARG A 179 -20.80 -12.62 -6.59
N ILE A 180 -19.60 -12.17 -6.92
CA ILE A 180 -19.39 -11.03 -7.82
C ILE A 180 -19.95 -11.31 -9.22
N ARG A 181 -19.81 -12.55 -9.73
CA ARG A 181 -20.41 -12.96 -11.01
C ARG A 181 -21.93 -12.97 -10.96
N GLY A 182 -22.52 -13.45 -9.86
CA GLY A 182 -23.96 -13.46 -9.65
C GLY A 182 -24.58 -12.07 -9.60
N ASP A 183 -23.82 -11.08 -9.11
CA ASP A 183 -24.23 -9.67 -9.11
C ASP A 183 -24.05 -9.00 -10.50
N GLU A 184 -23.48 -9.69 -11.50
CA GLU A 184 -23.23 -9.22 -12.87
C GLU A 184 -22.51 -7.86 -12.95
N ILE A 185 -21.45 -7.70 -12.15
CA ILE A 185 -20.60 -6.50 -12.14
C ILE A 185 -19.92 -6.30 -13.50
N ASP A 186 -20.03 -5.10 -14.08
CA ASP A 186 -19.34 -4.78 -15.35
C ASP A 186 -17.89 -4.35 -15.11
N ILE A 187 -17.68 -3.51 -14.10
CA ILE A 187 -16.37 -2.93 -13.77
C ILE A 187 -16.06 -3.26 -12.32
N LEU A 188 -15.06 -4.10 -12.07
CA LEU A 188 -14.57 -4.40 -10.74
C LEU A 188 -13.28 -3.62 -10.47
N VAL A 189 -13.33 -2.71 -9.52
CA VAL A 189 -12.20 -1.90 -9.05
C VAL A 189 -11.62 -2.53 -7.79
N ASP A 190 -10.42 -3.11 -7.89
CA ASP A 190 -9.64 -3.54 -6.74
C ASP A 190 -8.92 -2.34 -6.12
N LEU A 191 -9.25 -2.07 -4.85
CA LEU A 191 -8.64 -1.00 -4.05
C LEU A 191 -7.48 -1.50 -3.18
N SER A 192 -7.09 -2.76 -3.28
CA SER A 192 -6.09 -3.39 -2.40
C SER A 192 -4.78 -3.61 -3.13
N GLY A 193 -4.81 -4.18 -4.34
CA GLY A 193 -3.61 -4.47 -5.13
C GLY A 193 -2.63 -5.41 -4.40
N ASN A 194 -1.32 -5.21 -4.56
CA ASN A 194 -0.29 -6.04 -3.93
C ASN A 194 -0.01 -5.68 -2.45
N THR A 195 -1.05 -5.31 -1.69
CA THR A 195 -0.93 -4.98 -0.26
C THR A 195 -1.27 -6.18 0.64
N ARG A 196 -1.08 -6.01 1.95
CA ARG A 196 -1.30 -7.06 2.94
C ARG A 196 -2.77 -7.47 2.98
N GLY A 197 -3.03 -8.76 2.84
CA GLY A 197 -4.37 -9.34 2.97
C GLY A 197 -5.20 -9.27 1.68
N ALA A 198 -4.67 -8.62 0.63
CA ALA A 198 -5.32 -8.54 -0.65
C ALA A 198 -5.61 -9.92 -1.25
N LYS A 199 -6.71 -10.00 -2.00
CA LYS A 199 -7.19 -11.23 -2.64
C LYS A 199 -7.10 -11.13 -4.16
N ILE A 200 -5.91 -10.82 -4.68
CA ILE A 200 -5.65 -10.71 -6.14
C ILE A 200 -6.03 -11.98 -6.91
N GLN A 201 -6.10 -13.12 -6.23
CA GLN A 201 -6.55 -14.41 -6.76
C GLN A 201 -8.00 -14.35 -7.28
N VAL A 202 -8.86 -13.58 -6.62
CA VAL A 202 -10.26 -13.38 -7.06
C VAL A 202 -10.27 -12.75 -8.46
N LEU A 203 -9.44 -11.73 -8.68
CA LEU A 203 -9.29 -11.08 -9.98
C LEU A 203 -8.69 -12.02 -11.03
N GLY A 204 -7.85 -12.98 -10.61
CA GLY A 204 -7.33 -14.06 -11.46
C GLY A 204 -8.43 -14.91 -12.11
N HIS A 205 -9.57 -15.06 -11.46
CA HIS A 205 -10.72 -15.78 -12.00
C HIS A 205 -11.63 -14.91 -12.89
N ARG A 206 -11.27 -13.65 -13.13
CA ARG A 206 -12.04 -12.69 -13.94
C ARG A 206 -13.55 -12.67 -13.61
N PRO A 207 -13.95 -12.36 -12.36
CA PRO A 207 -15.37 -12.26 -11.99
C PRO A 207 -16.13 -11.12 -12.68
N ALA A 208 -15.44 -10.11 -13.22
CA ALA A 208 -16.02 -9.04 -14.02
C ALA A 208 -15.31 -8.93 -15.39
N PRO A 209 -15.99 -8.44 -16.45
CA PRO A 209 -15.40 -8.31 -17.78
C PRO A 209 -14.33 -7.23 -17.84
N VAL A 210 -14.48 -6.13 -17.08
CA VAL A 210 -13.47 -5.08 -16.91
C VAL A 210 -12.97 -5.08 -15.46
N GLN A 211 -11.66 -5.21 -15.29
CA GLN A 211 -11.01 -5.20 -13.98
C GLN A 211 -9.98 -4.08 -13.90
N VAL A 212 -10.07 -3.28 -12.84
CA VAL A 212 -9.29 -2.07 -12.66
C VAL A 212 -8.57 -2.14 -11.33
N HIS A 213 -7.29 -1.78 -11.32
CA HIS A 213 -6.54 -1.53 -10.09
C HIS A 213 -6.53 -0.02 -9.78
N TRP A 214 -6.72 0.35 -8.52
CA TRP A 214 -6.63 1.76 -8.11
C TRP A 214 -6.31 1.93 -6.62
N LEU A 215 -5.54 2.99 -6.32
CA LEU A 215 -5.35 3.60 -5.00
C LEU A 215 -4.51 2.84 -3.97
N GLY A 216 -4.89 1.62 -3.58
CA GLY A 216 -4.27 0.95 -2.42
C GLY A 216 -2.83 0.52 -2.62
N PHE A 217 -2.49 0.12 -3.84
CA PHE A 217 -1.13 -0.13 -4.29
C PHE A 217 -0.79 0.89 -5.40
N ILE A 218 0.46 1.34 -5.47
CA ILE A 218 0.87 2.45 -6.34
C ILE A 218 1.98 2.03 -7.30
N GLY A 219 1.72 0.97 -8.07
CA GLY A 219 2.58 0.46 -9.13
C GLY A 219 1.80 -0.50 -10.03
N SER A 220 2.44 -0.92 -11.13
CA SER A 220 1.92 -2.01 -11.96
C SER A 220 1.72 -3.29 -11.15
N MET A 221 0.61 -3.98 -11.37
CA MET A 221 0.36 -5.31 -10.82
C MET A 221 1.18 -6.40 -11.51
N GLY A 222 1.83 -6.08 -12.64
CA GLY A 222 2.63 -7.02 -13.43
C GLY A 222 1.80 -8.22 -13.90
N SER A 223 0.53 -8.00 -14.24
CA SER A 223 -0.45 -9.07 -14.33
C SER A 223 -1.43 -8.86 -15.46
N GLN A 224 -1.68 -9.94 -16.22
CA GLN A 224 -2.71 -9.99 -17.26
C GLN A 224 -4.16 -9.93 -16.73
N TYR A 225 -4.35 -9.98 -15.42
CA TYR A 225 -5.67 -10.00 -14.81
C TYR A 225 -6.24 -8.60 -14.53
N TYR A 226 -5.46 -7.54 -14.71
CA TYR A 226 -5.93 -6.16 -14.60
C TYR A 226 -5.91 -5.51 -15.98
N ASP A 227 -7.05 -4.99 -16.42
CA ASP A 227 -7.17 -4.39 -17.75
C ASP A 227 -6.71 -2.93 -17.73
N TYR A 228 -6.97 -2.23 -16.62
CA TYR A 228 -6.65 -0.82 -16.43
C TYR A 228 -6.09 -0.53 -15.04
N THR A 229 -5.29 0.53 -14.93
CA THR A 229 -4.99 1.19 -13.66
C THR A 229 -5.37 2.67 -13.73
N ILE A 230 -5.92 3.21 -12.63
CA ILE A 230 -6.28 4.63 -12.55
C ILE A 230 -5.09 5.40 -11.95
N VAL A 231 -4.62 6.41 -12.70
CA VAL A 231 -3.44 7.23 -12.40
C VAL A 231 -3.74 8.70 -12.74
N ASP A 232 -2.73 9.57 -12.69
CA ASP A 232 -2.79 10.93 -13.21
C ASP A 232 -1.50 11.28 -13.99
N GLY A 233 -1.49 12.46 -14.62
CA GLY A 233 -0.36 12.90 -15.44
C GLY A 233 0.91 13.27 -14.66
N PHE A 234 0.84 13.37 -13.33
CA PHE A 234 2.01 13.64 -12.49
C PHE A 234 2.68 12.33 -12.05
N VAL A 235 1.91 11.37 -11.53
CA VAL A 235 2.44 10.08 -11.07
C VAL A 235 2.79 9.15 -12.23
N ALA A 236 2.08 9.27 -13.36
CA ALA A 236 2.32 8.50 -14.58
C ALA A 236 2.31 9.45 -15.80
N PRO A 237 3.39 10.25 -15.99
CA PRO A 237 3.48 11.19 -17.10
C PRO A 237 3.48 10.48 -18.46
N SER A 238 3.44 11.27 -19.54
CA SER A 238 3.55 10.74 -20.90
C SER A 238 4.83 9.91 -21.05
N GLY A 239 4.72 8.70 -21.60
CA GLY A 239 5.83 7.76 -21.75
C GLY A 239 5.98 6.76 -20.59
N ALA A 240 5.26 6.96 -19.48
CA ALA A 240 5.23 6.00 -18.38
C ALA A 240 4.51 4.69 -18.73
N ASP A 241 3.70 4.65 -19.80
CA ASP A 241 2.90 3.49 -20.22
C ASP A 241 3.73 2.23 -20.41
N GLN A 242 5.01 2.37 -20.80
CA GLN A 242 5.95 1.24 -20.96
C GLN A 242 6.29 0.53 -19.63
N TYR A 243 6.03 1.16 -18.49
CA TYR A 243 6.30 0.64 -17.15
C TYR A 243 5.06 0.05 -16.48
N TYR A 244 3.97 -0.15 -17.23
CA TYR A 244 2.73 -0.77 -16.77
C TYR A 244 2.30 -1.88 -17.74
N ASP A 245 1.73 -2.95 -17.19
CA ASP A 245 1.04 -3.96 -18.01
C ASP A 245 -0.42 -3.55 -18.26
N GLU A 246 -1.01 -2.83 -17.30
CA GLU A 246 -2.36 -2.30 -17.42
C GLU A 246 -2.39 -1.07 -18.32
N LYS A 247 -3.53 -0.86 -18.99
CA LYS A 247 -3.77 0.41 -19.69
C LYS A 247 -4.00 1.54 -18.69
N LEU A 248 -3.29 2.65 -18.89
CA LEU A 248 -3.38 3.80 -18.00
C LEU A 248 -4.63 4.64 -18.25
N VAL A 249 -5.49 4.75 -17.23
CA VAL A 249 -6.59 5.73 -17.19
C VAL A 249 -6.12 6.93 -16.38
N ARG A 250 -5.77 8.01 -17.07
CA ARG A 250 -5.28 9.24 -16.46
C ARG A 250 -6.43 10.18 -16.11
N LEU A 251 -6.64 10.41 -14.81
CA LEU A 251 -7.55 11.44 -14.32
C LEU A 251 -7.00 12.85 -14.64
N PRO A 252 -7.89 13.85 -14.84
CA PRO A 252 -7.49 15.18 -15.29
C PRO A 252 -6.69 15.99 -14.27
N HIS A 253 -6.73 15.63 -12.98
CA HIS A 253 -6.10 16.39 -11.90
C HIS A 253 -5.19 15.50 -11.06
N THR A 254 -5.78 14.61 -10.26
CA THR A 254 -5.03 13.67 -9.43
C THR A 254 -5.74 12.32 -9.37
N PHE A 255 -4.96 11.25 -9.24
CA PHE A 255 -5.45 9.88 -9.05
C PHE A 255 -6.04 9.68 -7.66
N GLN A 256 -5.62 10.48 -6.67
CA GLN A 256 -5.99 10.30 -5.27
C GLN A 256 -7.24 11.10 -4.94
N ILE A 257 -8.26 10.39 -4.44
CA ILE A 257 -9.42 11.01 -3.80
C ILE A 257 -9.11 11.31 -2.34
N ASN A 258 -9.65 12.42 -1.82
CA ASN A 258 -9.60 12.77 -0.41
C ASN A 258 -11.01 13.06 0.12
N ASP A 259 -11.30 12.63 1.34
CA ASP A 259 -12.56 12.90 2.02
C ASP A 259 -12.58 14.32 2.60
N THR A 260 -13.17 15.25 1.86
CA THR A 260 -13.35 16.64 2.29
C THR A 260 -14.49 16.83 3.29
N ALA A 261 -15.30 15.80 3.54
CA ALA A 261 -16.43 15.82 4.47
C ALA A 261 -16.16 14.95 5.71
N ARG A 262 -14.88 14.65 5.99
CA ARG A 262 -14.50 13.88 7.18
C ARG A 262 -14.94 14.63 8.44
N PRO A 263 -15.67 13.99 9.37
CA PRO A 263 -15.95 14.58 10.67
C PRO A 263 -14.62 14.81 11.42
N LEU A 264 -14.33 16.07 11.74
CA LEU A 264 -13.13 16.46 12.49
C LEU A 264 -13.53 17.08 13.82
N THR A 265 -12.79 16.75 14.86
CA THR A 265 -12.92 17.38 16.17
C THR A 265 -11.84 18.44 16.31
N TYR A 266 -12.18 19.68 16.00
CA TYR A 266 -11.26 20.80 16.19
C TYR A 266 -11.19 21.19 17.67
N ALA A 267 -10.18 20.68 18.37
CA ALA A 267 -9.77 21.21 19.66
C ALA A 267 -8.54 22.10 19.48
N PRO A 268 -8.49 23.32 20.07
CA PRO A 268 -7.26 24.10 20.10
C PRO A 268 -6.14 23.28 20.76
N VAL A 269 -5.04 23.10 20.03
CA VAL A 269 -3.83 22.44 20.52
C VAL A 269 -2.65 23.41 20.60
N THR A 270 -1.70 23.12 21.48
CA THR A 270 -0.47 23.91 21.65
C THR A 270 0.75 23.09 21.28
N ARG A 271 1.85 23.75 20.95
CA ARG A 271 3.14 23.09 20.68
C ARG A 271 3.62 22.30 21.89
N ALA A 272 3.52 22.91 23.08
CA ALA A 272 3.86 22.27 24.35
C ALA A 272 3.17 20.91 24.60
N GLN A 273 1.91 20.74 24.18
CA GLN A 273 1.19 19.46 24.32
C GLN A 273 1.85 18.29 23.58
N PHE A 274 2.62 18.59 22.53
CA PHE A 274 3.33 17.60 21.71
C PHE A 274 4.85 17.61 21.96
N GLY A 275 5.30 18.31 23.00
CA GLY A 275 6.73 18.47 23.29
C GLY A 275 7.48 19.33 22.25
N LEU A 276 6.75 20.09 21.42
CA LEU A 276 7.35 20.94 20.40
C LEU A 276 7.82 22.27 21.01
N PRO A 277 9.00 22.78 20.63
CA PRO A 277 9.46 24.10 21.06
C PRO A 277 8.62 25.21 20.44
N GLU A 278 8.27 26.23 21.25
CA GLU A 278 7.39 27.34 20.83
C GLU A 278 7.94 28.16 19.65
N LYS A 279 9.27 28.28 19.54
CA LYS A 279 9.93 29.19 18.58
C LYS A 279 10.76 28.51 17.49
N ALA A 280 10.84 27.17 17.48
CA ALA A 280 11.62 26.48 16.45
C ALA A 280 10.78 26.22 15.19
N PHE A 281 11.45 26.08 14.05
CA PHE A 281 10.83 25.54 12.85
C PHE A 281 10.59 24.03 13.03
N VAL A 282 9.42 23.53 12.67
CA VAL A 282 9.06 22.11 12.80
C VAL A 282 9.03 21.48 11.41
N PHE A 283 10.03 20.64 11.11
CA PHE A 283 9.92 19.67 10.03
C PHE A 283 9.11 18.48 10.55
N ALA A 284 8.22 17.92 9.74
CA ALA A 284 7.38 16.80 10.15
C ALA A 284 7.32 15.72 9.07
N ASP A 285 7.36 14.47 9.49
CA ASP A 285 7.07 13.31 8.66
C ASP A 285 6.25 12.30 9.49
N PHE A 286 5.01 12.08 9.07
CA PHE A 286 4.10 11.14 9.73
C PHE A 286 3.92 9.85 8.93
N ASN A 287 4.91 9.47 8.12
CA ASN A 287 4.87 8.24 7.36
C ASN A 287 5.18 7.03 8.23
N GLN A 288 4.80 5.85 7.72
CA GLN A 288 5.19 4.58 8.30
C GLN A 288 6.72 4.43 8.22
N SER A 289 7.30 3.84 9.26
CA SER A 289 8.76 3.72 9.44
C SER A 289 9.49 3.06 8.27
N PHE A 290 8.87 2.11 7.58
CA PHE A 290 9.50 1.46 6.43
C PHE A 290 9.76 2.39 5.23
N LYS A 291 9.15 3.59 5.20
CA LYS A 291 9.45 4.63 4.21
C LYS A 291 10.67 5.49 4.60
N ILE A 292 11.10 5.40 5.85
CA ILE A 292 12.28 6.11 6.36
C ILE A 292 13.51 5.26 6.02
N GLN A 293 14.07 5.52 4.85
CA GLN A 293 15.26 4.85 4.37
C GLN A 293 16.54 5.57 4.81
N PRO A 294 17.70 4.89 4.88
CA PRO A 294 18.98 5.52 5.27
C PRO A 294 19.27 6.80 4.50
N GLU A 295 18.97 6.81 3.20
CA GLU A 295 19.22 7.92 2.28
C GLU A 295 18.32 9.13 2.60
N ILE A 296 17.06 8.86 2.93
CA ILE A 296 16.07 9.87 3.35
C ILE A 296 16.43 10.44 4.72
N PHE A 297 16.76 9.57 5.67
CA PHE A 297 17.19 9.99 7.00
C PHE A 297 18.46 10.85 6.94
N ALA A 298 19.45 10.44 6.13
CA ALA A 298 20.66 11.22 5.91
C ALA A 298 20.36 12.61 5.30
N ALA A 299 19.37 12.72 4.41
CA ALA A 299 18.92 14.01 3.89
C ALA A 299 18.31 14.88 4.98
N TRP A 300 17.45 14.32 5.84
CA TRP A 300 16.88 15.04 6.99
C TRP A 300 17.95 15.51 7.97
N VAL A 301 18.94 14.68 8.28
CA VAL A 301 20.09 15.06 9.12
C VAL A 301 20.80 16.28 8.53
N ARG A 302 21.05 16.32 7.22
CA ARG A 302 21.69 17.48 6.56
C ARG A 302 20.84 18.74 6.70
N ILE A 303 19.54 18.64 6.48
CA ILE A 303 18.59 19.77 6.60
C ILE A 303 18.59 20.30 8.04
N ILE A 304 18.46 19.42 9.04
CA ILE A 304 18.39 19.78 10.45
C ILE A 304 19.70 20.42 10.92
N LYS A 305 20.86 19.93 10.46
CA LYS A 305 22.15 20.58 10.73
C LYS A 305 22.25 22.00 10.14
N ALA A 306 21.69 22.20 8.95
CA ALA A 306 21.71 23.50 8.26
C ALA A 306 20.74 24.53 8.86
N VAL A 307 19.76 24.11 9.68
CA VAL A 307 18.74 24.98 10.27
C VAL A 307 18.81 24.88 11.80
N PRO A 308 19.62 25.69 12.50
CA PRO A 308 19.92 25.51 13.94
C PRO A 308 18.70 25.52 14.87
N ASN A 309 17.73 26.41 14.63
CA ASN A 309 16.50 26.52 15.41
C ASN A 309 15.36 25.72 14.76
N SER A 310 15.58 24.41 14.57
CA SER A 310 14.57 23.49 14.03
C SER A 310 14.57 22.14 14.71
N VAL A 311 13.43 21.45 14.61
CA VAL A 311 13.22 20.09 15.09
C VAL A 311 12.64 19.22 13.99
N LEU A 312 12.85 17.91 14.09
CA LEU A 312 12.18 16.90 13.26
C LEU A 312 11.13 16.18 14.11
N TRP A 313 9.89 16.19 13.64
CA TRP A 313 8.75 15.57 14.30
C TRP A 313 8.29 14.33 13.52
N LEU A 314 8.53 13.14 14.07
CA LEU A 314 8.23 11.87 13.41
C LEU A 314 7.03 11.16 14.03
N ALA A 315 6.27 10.40 13.24
CA ALA A 315 5.19 9.56 13.77
C ALA A 315 5.73 8.52 14.78
N SER A 316 4.95 8.27 15.84
CA SER A 316 5.22 7.14 16.73
C SER A 316 5.08 5.80 16.01
N GLY A 317 5.88 4.84 16.45
CA GLY A 317 5.93 3.51 15.87
C GLY A 317 6.33 2.46 16.90
N HIS A 318 6.88 1.36 16.40
CA HIS A 318 7.33 0.26 17.25
C HIS A 318 8.41 0.71 18.25
N ALA A 319 8.48 0.12 19.44
CA ALA A 319 9.47 0.50 20.45
C ALA A 319 10.92 0.38 19.95
N ILE A 320 11.21 -0.69 19.18
CA ILE A 320 12.53 -0.91 18.58
C ILE A 320 12.81 0.14 17.49
N TYR A 321 11.82 0.51 16.69
CA TYR A 321 11.95 1.63 15.74
C TYR A 321 12.36 2.92 16.46
N LEU A 322 11.66 3.27 17.55
CA LEU A 322 11.95 4.47 18.33
C LEU A 322 13.35 4.44 18.95
N LYS A 323 13.80 3.27 19.43
CA LYS A 323 15.17 3.06 19.92
C LYS A 323 16.19 3.29 18.81
N ASN A 324 16.01 2.64 17.66
CA ASN A 324 16.98 2.66 16.56
C ASN A 324 17.07 4.03 15.90
N ILE A 325 15.94 4.69 15.63
CA ILE A 325 15.94 6.02 15.01
C ILE A 325 16.61 7.07 15.89
N ARG A 326 16.44 6.98 17.23
CA ARG A 326 17.15 7.84 18.19
C ARG A 326 18.65 7.55 18.23
N ALA A 327 19.04 6.28 18.16
CA ALA A 327 20.44 5.91 18.09
C ALA A 327 21.12 6.47 16.83
N GLU A 328 20.48 6.35 15.67
CA GLU A 328 20.97 6.94 14.41
C GLU A 328 21.01 8.48 14.46
N TRP A 329 20.06 9.11 15.15
CA TRP A 329 20.04 10.56 15.37
C TRP A 329 21.23 11.05 16.20
N VAL A 330 21.51 10.38 17.33
CA VAL A 330 22.65 10.70 18.20
C VAL A 330 23.97 10.41 17.48
N LYS A 331 24.06 9.28 16.78
CA LYS A 331 25.22 8.92 15.94
C LYS A 331 25.51 9.95 14.86
N ALA A 332 24.47 10.60 14.32
CA ALA A 332 24.61 11.71 13.39
C ALA A 332 25.11 13.02 14.04
N GLY A 333 25.30 13.07 15.36
CA GLY A 333 25.81 14.24 16.10
C GLY A 333 24.76 15.34 16.28
N LEU A 334 23.47 14.99 16.31
CA LEU A 334 22.38 15.92 16.58
C LEU A 334 21.92 15.81 18.03
N ASP A 335 21.53 16.95 18.61
CA ASP A 335 20.93 17.02 19.95
C ASP A 335 19.63 16.19 20.00
N SER A 336 19.48 15.35 21.03
CA SER A 336 18.33 14.47 21.22
C SER A 336 17.01 15.25 21.29
N GLU A 337 17.02 16.46 21.82
CA GLU A 337 15.83 17.31 21.95
C GLU A 337 15.32 17.82 20.60
N ARG A 338 16.10 17.64 19.52
CA ARG A 338 15.71 18.03 18.16
C ARG A 338 14.97 16.95 17.39
N LEU A 339 14.83 15.74 17.94
CA LEU A 339 14.01 14.66 17.40
C LEU A 339 12.82 14.40 18.33
N ILE A 340 11.63 14.76 17.86
CA ILE A 340 10.40 14.66 18.62
C ILE A 340 9.54 13.56 18.02
N ILE A 341 8.89 12.76 18.86
CA ILE A 341 8.02 11.66 18.43
C ILE A 341 6.57 12.06 18.70
N ALA A 342 5.78 12.17 17.65
CA ALA A 342 4.35 12.45 17.72
C ALA A 342 3.60 11.28 18.36
N PRO A 343 2.74 11.52 19.36
CA PRO A 343 1.86 10.46 19.88
C PRO A 343 0.89 9.98 18.80
N ARG A 344 0.38 8.76 18.95
CA ARG A 344 -0.76 8.33 18.13
C ARG A 344 -2.02 9.03 18.61
N VAL A 345 -2.76 9.60 17.66
CA VAL A 345 -4.08 10.21 17.87
C VAL A 345 -5.11 9.49 17.00
N SER A 346 -6.40 9.67 17.29
CA SER A 346 -7.44 9.18 16.37
C SER A 346 -7.42 10.00 15.08
N VAL A 347 -7.99 9.47 14.00
CA VAL A 347 -7.99 10.15 12.69
C VAL A 347 -8.95 11.36 12.64
N GLU A 348 -9.85 11.46 13.62
CA GLU A 348 -10.78 12.57 13.83
C GLU A 348 -10.16 13.73 14.62
N GLN A 349 -9.03 13.50 15.30
CA GLN A 349 -8.25 14.47 16.07
C GLN A 349 -7.10 15.00 15.23
#